data_AF-A0A975VKH6-F1
#
_entry.id   AF-A0A975VKH6-F1
#
_cell.length_a   1.000
_cell.length_b   1.000
_cell.length_c   1.000
_cell.angle_alpha   90.00
_cell.angle_beta   90.00
_cell.angle_gamma   90.00
#
_symmetry.space_group_name_H-M   'P 1'
#
loop_
_entity.id
_entity.type
_entity.pdbx_description
1 polymer ?
#
loop_
_entity_poly.entity_id
_entity_poly.type
_entity_poly.pdbx_seq_one_letter_code
_entity_poly.pdbx_strand_id
1 'polypeptide(L)'
;MTGEGGDDRAVFVGSRAAYSMQKGAASYGVTDSNGARDGSDTLADVERAQFTDLSVNLTVGSLAGTISTAQLDSIIELYIAYINRVPDADGMAYWINQLKAGQTLDQIGEAFYSSAVAFSGLTGYSSSMSNGDFVTLVYRNVLGRSEPDAGGLAYWSDELATGHSSRGTLVANILGSAHTFKGDATYGYVADLLDNKVAVGKLFSIAQGLVYNTGADSITHGMEIAAAITPASTAQAIALIGVNDGFSLL
;
A
#
# COMPACT_ATOMS: atom_id res chain seq x y z
N MET A 1 20.84 19.36 9.28
CA MET A 1 20.04 20.18 8.37
C MET A 1 18.72 20.47 9.05
N THR A 2 18.29 21.73 9.03
CA THR A 2 16.97 22.13 9.55
C THR A 2 16.21 22.72 8.36
N GLY A 3 15.00 22.24 8.09
CA GLY A 3 14.14 22.86 7.09
C GLY A 3 13.55 24.17 7.61
N GLU A 4 12.94 24.92 6.70
CA GLU A 4 12.30 26.20 7.01
C GLU A 4 10.78 26.04 6.83
N GLY A 5 10.09 27.07 6.33
CA GLY A 5 8.69 26.94 5.95
C GLY A 5 8.56 26.38 4.53
N GLY A 6 7.73 25.36 4.34
CA GLY A 6 7.45 24.79 3.02
C GLY A 6 7.62 23.28 3.01
N ASP A 7 7.82 22.70 1.82
CA ASP A 7 8.20 21.29 1.67
C ASP A 7 9.73 21.21 1.54
N ASP A 8 10.40 20.82 2.62
CA ASP A 8 11.85 20.72 2.68
C ASP A 8 12.38 19.34 2.30
N ARG A 9 13.54 19.33 1.63
CA ARG A 9 14.18 18.12 1.12
C ARG A 9 15.67 18.08 1.44
N ALA A 10 16.09 17.07 2.19
CA ALA A 10 17.49 16.68 2.30
C ALA A 10 17.86 15.73 1.15
N VAL A 11 19.00 15.92 0.50
CA VAL A 11 19.45 15.11 -0.64
C VAL A 11 20.74 14.39 -0.31
N PHE A 12 20.76 13.08 -0.57
CA PHE A 12 21.87 12.16 -0.32
C PHE A 12 22.36 11.55 -1.63
N VAL A 13 23.66 11.32 -1.77
CA VAL A 13 24.29 10.95 -3.05
C VAL A 13 24.32 9.45 -3.34
N GLY A 14 23.82 8.61 -2.43
CA GLY A 14 23.72 7.16 -2.58
C GLY A 14 22.29 6.65 -2.56
N SER A 15 22.14 5.33 -2.73
CA SER A 15 20.85 4.64 -2.59
C SER A 15 20.42 4.55 -1.13
N ARG A 16 19.11 4.47 -0.85
CA ARG A 16 18.57 4.39 0.51
C ARG A 16 19.21 3.28 1.35
N ALA A 17 19.46 2.12 0.74
CA ALA A 17 20.05 0.96 1.40
C ALA A 17 21.50 1.19 1.87
N ALA A 18 22.18 2.23 1.36
CA ALA A 18 23.54 2.58 1.79
C ALA A 18 23.56 3.44 3.06
N TYR A 19 22.40 3.82 3.61
CA TYR A 19 22.28 4.66 4.80
C TYR A 19 21.51 3.93 5.89
N SER A 20 21.87 4.22 7.15
CA SER A 20 21.06 3.88 8.31
C SER A 20 20.30 5.12 8.77
N MET A 21 18.99 4.98 8.95
CA MET A 21 18.11 6.05 9.46
C MET A 21 17.59 5.73 10.86
N GLN A 22 17.39 6.76 11.67
CA GLN A 22 16.85 6.66 13.02
C GLN A 22 15.85 7.79 13.29
N LYS A 23 14.71 7.45 13.89
CA LYS A 23 13.72 8.44 14.33
C LYS A 23 14.03 8.90 15.76
N GLY A 24 14.31 10.19 15.92
CA GLY A 24 14.37 10.88 17.20
C GLY A 24 13.01 11.47 17.59
N ALA A 25 12.97 12.23 18.69
CA ALA A 25 11.73 12.84 19.18
C ALA A 25 11.16 13.93 18.25
N ALA A 26 12.03 14.73 17.63
CA ALA A 26 11.67 15.84 16.74
C ALA A 26 12.61 15.95 15.52
N SER A 27 13.38 14.91 15.24
CA SER A 27 14.36 14.89 14.17
C SER A 27 14.63 13.46 13.70
N TYR A 28 15.31 13.33 12.56
CA TYR A 28 15.72 12.06 11.99
C TYR A 28 17.24 12.04 11.81
N GLY A 29 17.91 11.03 12.34
CA GLY A 29 19.31 10.77 12.06
C GLY A 29 19.46 10.01 10.74
N VAL A 30 20.40 10.41 9.91
CA VAL A 30 20.79 9.70 8.67
C VAL A 30 22.30 9.52 8.68
N THR A 31 22.77 8.28 8.59
CA THR A 31 24.20 7.96 8.60
C THR A 31 24.57 7.19 7.35
N ASP A 32 25.48 7.73 6.54
CA ASP A 32 26.08 7.03 5.41
C ASP A 32 26.95 5.88 5.92
N SER A 33 26.63 4.66 5.49
CA SER A 33 27.39 3.46 5.86
C SER A 33 28.78 3.43 5.19
N ASN A 34 28.97 4.23 4.14
CA ASN A 34 30.24 4.47 3.48
C ASN A 34 30.68 5.92 3.77
N GLY A 35 31.02 6.20 5.04
CA GLY A 35 31.20 7.53 5.64
C GLY A 35 32.17 8.53 4.98
N ALA A 36 32.65 8.26 3.76
CA ALA A 36 33.40 9.17 2.91
C ALA A 36 32.53 10.02 1.97
N ARG A 37 31.22 9.78 1.82
CA ARG A 37 30.35 10.59 0.93
C ARG A 37 29.59 11.67 1.69
N ASP A 38 28.58 11.29 2.46
CA ASP A 38 27.69 12.25 3.14
C ASP A 38 27.92 12.33 4.66
N GLY A 39 28.52 11.30 5.28
CA GLY A 39 28.78 11.30 6.71
C GLY A 39 27.52 11.06 7.55
N SER A 40 27.29 11.89 8.57
CA SER A 40 26.13 11.77 9.48
C SER A 40 25.38 13.08 9.59
N ASP A 41 24.08 13.02 9.35
CA ASP A 41 23.16 14.16 9.35
C ASP A 41 22.05 13.99 10.39
N THR A 42 21.60 15.11 10.93
CA THR A 42 20.34 15.20 11.68
C THR A 42 19.40 16.11 10.90
N LEU A 43 18.22 15.60 10.56
CA LEU A 43 17.18 16.29 9.82
C LEU A 43 16.10 16.73 10.81
N ALA A 44 15.93 18.03 11.01
CA ALA A 44 14.85 18.62 11.80
C ALA A 44 13.96 19.44 10.87
N ASP A 45 12.64 19.42 11.05
CA ASP A 45 11.69 20.17 10.20
C ASP A 45 11.90 19.91 8.70
N VAL A 46 12.19 18.66 8.31
CA VAL A 46 12.36 18.23 6.91
C VAL A 46 11.31 17.18 6.58
N GLU A 47 10.59 17.39 5.49
CA GLU A 47 9.50 16.51 5.05
C GLU A 47 10.01 15.32 4.24
N ARG A 48 11.16 15.46 3.56
CA ARG A 48 11.68 14.41 2.66
C ARG A 48 13.19 14.20 2.75
N ALA A 49 13.59 12.94 2.87
CA ALA A 49 14.96 12.50 2.58
C ALA A 49 15.00 11.88 1.18
N GLN A 50 15.80 12.45 0.27
CA GLN A 50 15.91 12.04 -1.13
C GLN A 50 17.22 11.29 -1.36
N PHE A 51 17.12 10.05 -1.85
CA PHE A 51 18.24 9.20 -2.24
C PHE A 51 18.25 9.01 -3.77
N THR A 52 19.28 8.37 -4.32
CA THR A 52 19.40 8.20 -5.77
C THR A 52 18.37 7.27 -6.39
N ASP A 53 17.83 6.32 -5.61
CA ASP A 53 16.89 5.28 -6.01
C ASP A 53 15.45 5.57 -5.56
N LEU A 54 15.28 6.11 -4.36
CA LEU A 54 13.97 6.41 -3.77
C LEU A 54 14.03 7.63 -2.84
N SER A 55 12.89 8.01 -2.28
CA SER A 55 12.79 8.99 -1.20
C SER A 55 12.01 8.44 -0.02
N VAL A 56 12.24 9.03 1.15
CA VAL A 56 11.49 8.79 2.38
C VAL A 56 10.64 10.03 2.66
N ASN A 57 9.31 9.88 2.62
CA ASN A 57 8.37 10.87 3.14
C ASN A 57 8.33 10.75 4.68
N LEU A 58 8.95 11.71 5.36
CA LEU A 58 9.12 11.72 6.81
C LEU A 58 7.84 12.11 7.58
N THR A 59 6.82 12.58 6.87
CA THR A 59 5.54 13.03 7.48
C THR A 59 4.47 11.93 7.50
N VAL A 60 4.60 10.90 6.66
CA VAL A 60 3.52 9.93 6.45
C VAL A 60 3.16 9.16 7.72
N GLY A 61 4.13 8.88 8.60
CA GLY A 61 3.88 8.18 9.86
C GLY A 61 2.98 8.96 10.83
N SER A 62 3.24 10.27 10.98
CA SER A 62 2.39 11.14 11.82
C SER A 62 1.02 11.33 11.20
N LEU A 63 0.95 11.48 9.87
CA LEU A 63 -0.31 11.57 9.13
C LEU A 63 -1.16 10.30 9.29
N ALA A 64 -0.56 9.11 9.17
CA ALA A 64 -1.24 7.84 9.38
C ALA A 64 -1.81 7.72 10.81
N GLY A 65 -1.13 8.28 11.81
CA GLY A 65 -1.62 8.35 13.19
C GLY A 65 -2.87 9.24 13.40
N THR A 66 -3.31 9.99 12.38
CA THR A 66 -4.51 10.83 12.44
C THR A 66 -5.80 10.11 12.06
N ILE A 67 -5.72 8.85 11.63
CA ILE A 67 -6.88 7.99 11.32
C ILE A 67 -6.79 6.68 12.11
N SER A 68 -7.89 5.92 12.16
CA SER A 68 -7.86 4.62 12.85
C SER A 68 -7.02 3.60 12.07
N THR A 69 -6.46 2.61 12.79
CA THR A 69 -5.74 1.50 12.16
C THR A 69 -6.60 0.75 11.15
N ALA A 70 -7.88 0.52 11.46
CA ALA A 70 -8.80 -0.14 10.54
C ALA A 70 -8.98 0.64 9.22
N GLN A 71 -9.10 1.96 9.28
CA GLN A 71 -9.19 2.80 8.08
C GLN A 71 -7.90 2.77 7.26
N LEU A 72 -6.75 2.81 7.93
CA LEU A 72 -5.44 2.72 7.28
C LEU A 72 -5.29 1.37 6.54
N ASP A 73 -5.63 0.28 7.22
CA ASP A 73 -5.56 -1.07 6.66
C ASP A 73 -6.52 -1.21 5.47
N SER A 74 -7.76 -0.72 5.56
CA SER A 74 -8.71 -0.72 4.42
C SER A 74 -8.19 0.04 3.20
N ILE A 75 -7.51 1.18 3.37
CA ILE A 75 -6.92 1.91 2.23
C ILE A 75 -5.81 1.08 1.57
N ILE A 76 -4.95 0.43 2.36
CA ILE A 76 -3.88 -0.44 1.84
C ILE A 76 -4.48 -1.60 1.05
N GLU A 77 -5.52 -2.25 1.59
CA GLU A 77 -6.17 -3.37 0.91
C GLU A 77 -6.84 -2.95 -0.38
N LEU A 78 -7.58 -1.84 -0.40
CA LEU A 78 -8.19 -1.31 -1.63
C LEU A 78 -7.12 -1.01 -2.69
N TYR A 79 -5.99 -0.44 -2.28
CA TYR A 79 -4.87 -0.18 -3.18
C TYR A 79 -4.37 -1.45 -3.85
N ILE A 80 -4.07 -2.48 -3.05
CA ILE A 80 -3.56 -3.76 -3.56
C ILE A 80 -4.64 -4.47 -4.38
N ALA A 81 -5.91 -4.39 -3.97
CA ALA A 81 -7.02 -5.08 -4.61
C ALA A 81 -7.31 -4.58 -6.03
N TYR A 82 -7.28 -3.26 -6.22
CA TYR A 82 -7.58 -2.64 -7.51
C TYR A 82 -6.37 -2.43 -8.40
N ILE A 83 -5.22 -2.12 -7.80
CA ILE A 83 -4.03 -1.69 -8.54
C ILE A 83 -2.95 -2.78 -8.59
N ASN A 84 -3.14 -3.89 -7.86
CA ASN A 84 -2.21 -5.03 -7.79
C ASN A 84 -0.77 -4.62 -7.41
N ARG A 85 -0.67 -3.66 -6.47
CA ARG A 85 0.57 -2.98 -6.12
C ARG A 85 0.55 -2.60 -4.66
N VAL A 86 1.68 -2.72 -3.94
CA VAL A 86 1.79 -2.07 -2.62
C VAL A 86 1.68 -0.55 -2.78
N PRO A 87 1.01 0.16 -1.87
CA PRO A 87 0.99 1.61 -1.91
C PRO A 87 2.40 2.15 -1.60
N ASP A 88 2.73 3.32 -2.14
CA ASP A 88 3.86 4.13 -1.67
C ASP A 88 3.39 5.17 -0.63
N ALA A 89 4.33 5.81 0.04
CA ALA A 89 4.01 6.75 1.12
C ALA A 89 3.18 7.95 0.65
N ASP A 90 3.45 8.47 -0.54
CA ASP A 90 2.73 9.64 -1.08
C ASP A 90 1.30 9.26 -1.52
N GLY A 91 1.12 8.08 -2.09
CA GLY A 91 -0.19 7.51 -2.37
C GLY A 91 -1.02 7.30 -1.10
N MET A 92 -0.41 6.76 -0.04
CA MET A 92 -1.09 6.66 1.26
C MET A 92 -1.44 8.04 1.82
N ALA A 93 -0.50 8.99 1.80
CA ALA A 93 -0.74 10.34 2.29
C ALA A 93 -1.92 11.01 1.57
N TYR A 94 -2.03 10.83 0.24
CA TYR A 94 -3.16 11.31 -0.53
C TYR A 94 -4.49 10.74 -0.04
N TRP A 95 -4.62 9.41 0.07
CA TRP A 95 -5.87 8.77 0.46
C TRP A 95 -6.26 9.02 1.92
N ILE A 96 -5.28 9.10 2.83
CA ILE A 96 -5.51 9.51 4.21
C ILE A 96 -6.10 10.93 4.24
N ASN A 97 -5.56 11.85 3.44
CA ASN A 97 -6.09 13.22 3.35
C ASN A 97 -7.48 13.28 2.71
N GLN A 98 -7.79 12.43 1.73
CA GLN A 98 -9.16 12.33 1.18
C GLN A 98 -10.16 11.89 2.25
N LEU A 99 -9.80 10.88 3.06
CA LEU A 99 -10.62 10.42 4.17
C LEU A 99 -10.84 11.53 5.21
N LYS A 100 -9.78 12.27 5.56
CA LYS A 100 -9.87 13.42 6.48
C LYS A 100 -10.68 14.58 5.92
N ALA A 101 -10.69 14.76 4.61
CA ALA A 101 -11.53 15.73 3.92
C ALA A 101 -13.01 15.30 3.85
N GLY A 102 -13.36 14.14 4.40
CA GLY A 102 -14.74 13.68 4.54
C GLY A 102 -15.17 12.66 3.47
N GLN A 103 -14.27 12.19 2.60
CA GLN A 103 -14.61 11.06 1.74
C GLN A 103 -14.82 9.80 2.58
N THR A 104 -15.79 8.98 2.20
CA THR A 104 -16.00 7.66 2.80
C THR A 104 -15.07 6.62 2.18
N LEU A 105 -14.86 5.49 2.85
CA LEU A 105 -14.11 4.36 2.28
C LEU A 105 -14.78 3.84 0.99
N ASP A 106 -16.11 3.88 0.91
CA ASP A 106 -16.85 3.50 -0.30
C ASP A 106 -16.51 4.42 -1.49
N GLN A 107 -16.48 5.74 -1.25
CA GLN A 107 -16.09 6.72 -2.28
C GLN A 107 -14.64 6.54 -2.72
N ILE A 108 -13.75 6.22 -1.78
CA ILE A 108 -12.35 5.89 -2.07
C ILE A 108 -12.27 4.60 -2.89
N GLY A 109 -13.06 3.57 -2.55
CA GLY A 109 -13.17 2.32 -3.31
C GLY A 109 -13.62 2.55 -4.75
N GLU A 110 -14.58 3.46 -4.97
CA GLU A 110 -14.98 3.84 -6.33
C GLU A 110 -13.88 4.58 -7.11
N ALA A 111 -13.12 5.44 -6.43
CA ALA A 111 -11.99 6.11 -7.06
C ALA A 111 -10.89 5.10 -7.45
N PHE A 112 -10.63 4.08 -6.63
CA PHE A 112 -9.73 2.99 -6.98
C PHE A 112 -10.25 2.17 -8.17
N TYR A 113 -11.54 1.82 -8.19
CA TYR A 113 -12.12 1.12 -9.35
C TYR A 113 -12.00 1.94 -10.64
N SER A 114 -12.28 3.25 -10.58
CA SER A 114 -12.12 4.16 -11.71
C SER A 114 -10.67 4.18 -12.22
N SER A 115 -9.70 4.27 -11.31
CA SER A 115 -8.27 4.18 -11.63
C SER A 115 -7.92 2.83 -12.26
N ALA A 116 -8.41 1.72 -11.69
CA ALA A 116 -8.16 0.39 -12.20
C ALA A 116 -8.63 0.23 -13.65
N VAL A 117 -9.82 0.76 -13.98
CA VAL A 117 -10.34 0.77 -15.36
C VAL A 117 -9.48 1.64 -16.28
N ALA A 118 -9.03 2.81 -15.82
CA ALA A 118 -8.15 3.69 -16.60
C ALA A 118 -6.82 3.02 -16.95
N PHE A 119 -6.33 2.12 -16.09
CA PHE A 119 -5.14 1.31 -16.31
C PHE A 119 -5.45 -0.17 -16.57
N SER A 120 -6.53 -0.44 -17.31
CA SER A 120 -7.02 -1.80 -17.62
C SER A 120 -5.95 -2.77 -18.15
N GLY A 121 -4.95 -2.29 -18.89
CA GLY A 121 -3.83 -3.12 -19.37
C GLY A 121 -2.93 -3.67 -18.26
N LEU A 122 -2.88 -3.01 -17.10
CA LEU A 122 -2.12 -3.44 -15.93
C LEU A 122 -2.99 -4.22 -14.94
N THR A 123 -4.21 -3.78 -14.73
CA THR A 123 -5.08 -4.30 -13.65
C THR A 123 -6.03 -5.40 -14.14
N GLY A 124 -6.30 -5.44 -15.44
CA GLY A 124 -7.29 -6.30 -16.07
C GLY A 124 -8.73 -5.79 -15.97
N TYR A 125 -9.04 -4.79 -15.13
CA TYR A 125 -10.41 -4.32 -14.95
C TYR A 125 -10.89 -3.53 -16.18
N SER A 126 -12.13 -3.76 -16.60
CA SER A 126 -12.78 -3.00 -17.68
C SER A 126 -14.21 -2.61 -17.29
N SER A 127 -14.64 -1.43 -17.74
CA SER A 127 -16.01 -0.96 -17.59
C SER A 127 -17.04 -1.85 -18.31
N SER A 128 -16.61 -2.65 -19.29
CA SER A 128 -17.48 -3.55 -20.07
C SER A 128 -17.59 -4.97 -19.50
N MET A 129 -16.89 -5.30 -18.40
CA MET A 129 -16.96 -6.64 -17.81
C MET A 129 -18.38 -7.00 -17.37
N SER A 130 -18.75 -8.27 -17.42
CA SER A 130 -19.95 -8.74 -16.73
C SER A 130 -19.75 -8.71 -15.21
N ASN A 131 -20.83 -8.79 -14.42
CA ASN A 131 -20.71 -8.89 -12.97
C ASN A 131 -19.96 -10.16 -12.54
N GLY A 132 -20.21 -11.28 -13.22
CA GLY A 132 -19.51 -12.54 -12.96
C GLY A 132 -18.00 -12.43 -13.24
N ASP A 133 -17.63 -11.88 -14.40
CA ASP A 133 -16.21 -11.70 -14.74
C ASP A 133 -15.50 -10.75 -13.76
N PHE A 134 -16.19 -9.70 -13.33
CA PHE A 134 -15.68 -8.77 -12.32
C PHE A 134 -15.43 -9.49 -10.98
N VAL A 135 -16.40 -10.26 -10.48
CA VAL A 135 -16.25 -11.02 -9.23
C VAL A 135 -15.13 -12.05 -9.33
N THR A 136 -15.05 -12.79 -10.44
CA THR A 136 -13.95 -13.74 -10.67
C THR A 136 -12.58 -13.04 -10.68
N LEU A 137 -12.46 -11.88 -11.32
CA LEU A 137 -11.22 -11.10 -11.32
C LEU A 137 -10.83 -10.64 -9.91
N VAL A 138 -11.80 -10.18 -9.11
CA VAL A 138 -11.56 -9.79 -7.71
C VAL A 138 -11.05 -10.98 -6.90
N TYR A 139 -11.67 -12.16 -7.03
CA TYR A 139 -11.21 -13.36 -6.30
C TYR A 139 -9.77 -13.73 -6.64
N ARG A 140 -9.40 -13.63 -7.92
CA ARG A 140 -8.05 -13.94 -8.39
C ARG A 140 -7.01 -12.93 -7.93
N ASN A 141 -7.25 -11.64 -8.20
CA ASN A 141 -6.26 -10.60 -7.96
C ASN A 141 -6.15 -10.25 -6.47
N VAL A 142 -7.27 -10.33 -5.74
CA VAL A 142 -7.35 -9.84 -4.36
C VAL A 142 -7.14 -10.98 -3.37
N LEU A 143 -7.91 -12.07 -3.50
CA LEU A 143 -7.98 -13.13 -2.50
C LEU A 143 -7.00 -14.28 -2.74
N GLY A 144 -6.25 -14.25 -3.84
CA GLY A 144 -5.36 -15.34 -4.23
C GLY A 144 -6.10 -16.65 -4.54
N ARG A 145 -7.41 -16.56 -4.84
CA ARG A 145 -8.25 -17.70 -5.20
C ARG A 145 -8.32 -17.82 -6.71
N SER A 146 -8.10 -19.02 -7.27
CA SER A 146 -8.22 -19.20 -8.72
C SER A 146 -9.63 -18.89 -9.23
N GLU A 147 -10.67 -19.26 -8.46
CA GLU A 147 -12.08 -19.01 -8.79
C GLU A 147 -12.93 -18.82 -7.50
N PRO A 148 -14.03 -18.06 -7.58
CA PRO A 148 -15.08 -18.09 -6.57
C PRO A 148 -15.81 -19.44 -6.58
N ASP A 149 -16.33 -19.85 -5.42
CA ASP A 149 -17.29 -20.95 -5.37
C ASP A 149 -18.64 -20.49 -5.95
N ALA A 150 -19.47 -21.44 -6.38
CA ALA A 150 -20.73 -21.12 -7.06
C ALA A 150 -21.68 -20.26 -6.22
N GLY A 151 -21.69 -20.46 -4.89
CA GLY A 151 -22.50 -19.67 -3.96
C GLY A 151 -21.99 -18.23 -3.85
N GLY A 152 -20.68 -18.06 -3.63
CA GLY A 152 -20.05 -16.74 -3.58
C GLY A 152 -20.19 -15.96 -4.89
N LEU A 153 -19.97 -16.61 -6.04
CA LEU A 153 -20.13 -15.97 -7.35
C LEU A 153 -21.56 -15.46 -7.55
N ALA A 154 -22.56 -16.30 -7.23
CA ALA A 154 -23.96 -15.93 -7.35
C ALA A 154 -24.31 -14.76 -6.42
N TYR A 155 -23.89 -14.83 -5.15
CA TYR A 155 -24.16 -13.80 -4.15
C TYR A 155 -23.58 -12.43 -4.55
N TRP A 156 -22.28 -12.35 -4.85
CA TRP A 156 -21.64 -11.09 -5.19
C TRP A 156 -22.10 -10.52 -6.54
N SER A 157 -22.47 -11.40 -7.49
CA SER A 157 -23.02 -10.96 -8.77
C SER A 157 -24.43 -10.37 -8.61
N ASP A 158 -25.23 -10.91 -7.70
CA ASP A 158 -26.57 -10.42 -7.38
C ASP A 158 -26.53 -9.08 -6.65
N GLU A 159 -25.58 -8.88 -5.73
CA GLU A 159 -25.33 -7.58 -5.07
C GLU A 159 -25.07 -6.46 -6.08
N LEU A 160 -24.35 -6.75 -7.16
CA LEU A 160 -24.15 -5.82 -8.27
C LEU A 160 -25.38 -5.69 -9.18
N ALA A 161 -26.11 -6.78 -9.42
CA ALA A 161 -27.27 -6.78 -10.34
C ALA A 161 -28.48 -6.05 -9.76
N THR A 162 -28.68 -6.14 -8.45
CA THR A 162 -29.77 -5.49 -7.70
C THR A 162 -29.43 -4.06 -7.29
N GLY A 163 -28.16 -3.66 -7.41
CA GLY A 163 -27.68 -2.32 -7.04
C GLY A 163 -27.48 -2.12 -5.53
N HIS A 164 -27.46 -3.18 -4.73
CA HIS A 164 -27.08 -3.11 -3.31
C HIS A 164 -25.61 -2.73 -3.11
N SER A 165 -24.75 -3.13 -4.05
CA SER A 165 -23.34 -2.74 -4.09
C SER A 165 -23.00 -2.16 -5.47
N SER A 166 -22.15 -1.14 -5.47
CA SER A 166 -21.42 -0.70 -6.65
C SER A 166 -20.09 -1.46 -6.76
N ARG A 167 -19.39 -1.36 -7.89
CA ARG A 167 -18.15 -2.13 -8.11
C ARG A 167 -16.99 -1.71 -7.22
N GLY A 168 -16.86 -0.43 -6.88
CA GLY A 168 -15.90 0.09 -5.91
C GLY A 168 -16.19 -0.42 -4.49
N THR A 169 -17.45 -0.40 -4.09
CA THR A 169 -17.87 -0.84 -2.75
C THR A 169 -17.84 -2.36 -2.58
N LEU A 170 -18.17 -3.12 -3.64
CA LEU A 170 -18.21 -4.59 -3.57
C LEU A 170 -16.88 -5.19 -3.11
N VAL A 171 -15.74 -4.63 -3.53
CA VAL A 171 -14.43 -5.16 -3.15
C VAL A 171 -14.16 -4.95 -1.66
N ALA A 172 -14.55 -3.82 -1.09
CA ALA A 172 -14.46 -3.59 0.36
C ALA A 172 -15.30 -4.63 1.13
N ASN A 173 -16.51 -4.93 0.65
CA ASN A 173 -17.39 -5.94 1.26
C ASN A 173 -16.79 -7.35 1.15
N ILE A 174 -16.21 -7.69 0.00
CA ILE A 174 -15.52 -8.97 -0.22
C ILE A 174 -14.31 -9.10 0.72
N LEU A 175 -13.49 -8.06 0.85
CA LEU A 175 -12.34 -8.02 1.76
C LEU A 175 -12.78 -8.22 3.22
N GLY A 176 -13.79 -7.47 3.67
CA GLY A 176 -14.36 -7.61 5.00
C GLY A 176 -14.90 -9.02 5.28
N SER A 177 -15.56 -9.63 4.30
CA SER A 177 -16.01 -11.03 4.39
C SER A 177 -14.83 -12.01 4.44
N ALA A 178 -13.80 -11.80 3.63
CA ALA A 178 -12.63 -12.66 3.55
C ALA A 178 -11.87 -12.73 4.87
N HIS A 179 -11.76 -11.62 5.61
CA HIS A 179 -11.17 -11.59 6.96
C HIS A 179 -11.87 -12.50 7.96
N THR A 180 -13.17 -12.73 7.82
CA THR A 180 -13.92 -13.60 8.73
C THR A 180 -13.53 -15.08 8.63
N PHE A 181 -12.83 -15.48 7.56
CA PHE A 181 -12.34 -16.85 7.38
C PHE A 181 -11.08 -17.15 8.17
N LYS A 182 -10.54 -16.21 8.97
CA LYS A 182 -9.33 -16.46 9.78
C LYS A 182 -9.46 -17.74 10.62
N GLY A 183 -8.52 -18.66 10.45
CA GLY A 183 -8.52 -19.96 11.13
C GLY A 183 -9.45 -21.03 10.53
N ASP A 184 -10.19 -20.71 9.47
CA ASP A 184 -10.96 -21.68 8.70
C ASP A 184 -10.03 -22.70 8.01
N ALA A 185 -10.41 -23.98 8.05
CA ALA A 185 -9.58 -25.07 7.53
C ALA A 185 -9.43 -25.05 6.00
N THR A 186 -10.37 -24.42 5.27
CA THR A 186 -10.38 -24.39 3.80
C THR A 186 -9.89 -23.04 3.29
N TYR A 187 -10.33 -21.94 3.90
CA TYR A 187 -10.13 -20.58 3.39
C TYR A 187 -9.36 -19.67 4.35
N GLY A 188 -8.87 -20.14 5.48
CA GLY A 188 -8.11 -19.33 6.45
C GLY A 188 -6.86 -18.68 5.85
N TYR A 189 -6.25 -19.33 4.85
CA TYR A 189 -5.12 -18.77 4.11
C TYR A 189 -5.45 -17.45 3.39
N VAL A 190 -6.71 -17.18 3.07
CA VAL A 190 -7.12 -15.92 2.43
C VAL A 190 -6.97 -14.77 3.41
N ALA A 191 -7.45 -14.93 4.65
CA ALA A 191 -7.26 -13.95 5.71
C ALA A 191 -5.76 -13.76 6.02
N ASP A 192 -4.98 -14.86 6.08
CA ASP A 192 -3.52 -14.78 6.27
C ASP A 192 -2.83 -14.00 5.13
N LEU A 193 -3.27 -14.19 3.88
CA LEU A 193 -2.74 -13.43 2.75
C LEU A 193 -3.04 -11.94 2.86
N LEU A 194 -4.27 -11.58 3.25
CA LEU A 194 -4.68 -10.17 3.41
C LEU A 194 -3.90 -9.50 4.55
N ASP A 195 -3.75 -10.18 5.69
CA ASP A 195 -2.93 -9.71 6.80
C ASP A 195 -1.48 -9.44 6.36
N ASN A 196 -0.89 -10.36 5.59
CA ASN A 196 0.46 -10.22 5.07
C ASN A 196 0.57 -9.08 4.05
N LYS A 197 -0.44 -8.88 3.20
CA LYS A 197 -0.54 -7.76 2.26
C LYS A 197 -0.58 -6.42 2.98
N VAL A 198 -1.40 -6.30 4.02
CA VAL A 198 -1.47 -5.11 4.88
C VAL A 198 -0.14 -4.87 5.58
N ALA A 199 0.45 -5.90 6.18
CA ALA A 199 1.72 -5.78 6.90
C ALA A 199 2.86 -5.26 6.01
N VAL A 200 3.01 -5.80 4.81
CA VAL A 200 4.06 -5.37 3.86
C VAL A 200 3.74 -3.98 3.28
N GLY A 201 2.48 -3.72 2.91
CA GLY A 201 2.05 -2.41 2.43
C GLY A 201 2.32 -1.30 3.46
N LYS A 202 2.01 -1.56 4.74
CA LYS A 202 2.26 -0.65 5.86
C LYS A 202 3.76 -0.48 6.15
N LEU A 203 4.54 -1.57 6.06
CA LEU A 203 5.99 -1.50 6.20
C LEU A 203 6.59 -0.57 5.14
N PHE A 204 6.26 -0.78 3.87
CA PHE A 204 6.81 0.00 2.76
C PHE A 204 6.37 1.47 2.81
N SER A 205 5.05 1.70 2.88
CA SER A 205 4.48 3.04 2.72
C SER A 205 4.48 3.89 3.98
N ILE A 206 4.28 3.30 5.17
CA ILE A 206 4.10 4.06 6.40
C ILE A 206 5.34 3.96 7.28
N ALA A 207 5.77 2.74 7.65
CA ALA A 207 6.88 2.58 8.57
C ALA A 207 8.20 3.04 7.95
N GLN A 208 8.47 2.69 6.69
CA GLN A 208 9.68 3.13 5.99
C GLN A 208 9.48 4.44 5.22
N GLY A 209 8.23 4.85 4.95
CA GLY A 209 7.92 6.09 4.23
C GLY A 209 8.38 6.12 2.78
N LEU A 210 8.51 4.96 2.12
CA LEU A 210 9.21 4.87 0.83
C LEU A 210 8.35 5.33 -0.35
N VAL A 211 9.02 6.01 -1.28
CA VAL A 211 8.48 6.42 -2.59
C VAL A 211 9.59 6.28 -3.62
N TYR A 212 9.39 5.47 -4.65
CA TYR A 212 10.35 5.39 -5.76
C TYR A 212 10.40 6.70 -6.54
N ASN A 213 11.57 7.02 -7.09
CA ASN A 213 11.80 8.32 -7.74
C ASN A 213 11.00 8.52 -9.04
N THR A 214 10.52 7.44 -9.65
CA THR A 214 9.70 7.51 -10.87
C THR A 214 8.42 6.70 -10.73
N GLY A 215 7.37 7.12 -11.44
CA GLY A 215 6.11 6.38 -11.48
C GLY A 215 6.25 4.97 -12.07
N ALA A 216 7.16 4.78 -13.04
CA ALA A 216 7.43 3.49 -13.64
C ALA A 216 8.07 2.51 -12.64
N ASP A 217 9.01 2.98 -11.82
CA ASP A 217 9.63 2.19 -10.77
C ASP A 217 8.63 1.89 -9.65
N SER A 218 7.82 2.88 -9.25
CA SER A 218 6.72 2.66 -8.30
C SER A 218 5.78 1.56 -8.77
N ILE A 219 5.39 1.56 -10.05
CA ILE A 219 4.55 0.50 -10.64
C ILE A 219 5.29 -0.84 -10.60
N THR A 220 6.46 -0.92 -11.22
CA THR A 220 7.19 -2.18 -11.43
C THR A 220 7.53 -2.84 -10.09
N HIS A 221 8.25 -2.14 -9.22
CA HIS A 221 8.69 -2.70 -7.94
C HIS A 221 7.54 -2.88 -6.96
N GLY A 222 6.55 -2.00 -6.97
CA GLY A 222 5.36 -2.17 -6.14
C GLY A 222 4.57 -3.43 -6.48
N MET A 223 4.51 -3.79 -7.77
CA MET A 223 3.87 -5.03 -8.24
C MET A 223 4.73 -6.25 -7.89
N GLU A 224 6.05 -6.17 -8.06
CA GLU A 224 6.98 -7.23 -7.67
C GLU A 224 6.91 -7.56 -6.18
N ILE A 225 6.88 -6.53 -5.32
CA ILE A 225 6.71 -6.68 -3.87
C ILE A 225 5.36 -7.35 -3.59
N ALA A 226 4.26 -6.84 -4.16
CA ALA A 226 2.92 -7.40 -3.92
C ALA A 226 2.81 -8.88 -4.36
N ALA A 227 3.42 -9.25 -5.48
CA ALA A 227 3.43 -10.61 -6.00
C ALA A 227 4.24 -11.60 -5.15
N ALA A 228 5.24 -11.10 -4.41
CA ALA A 228 6.06 -11.91 -3.51
C ALA A 228 5.39 -12.21 -2.15
N ILE A 229 4.19 -11.65 -1.90
CA ILE A 229 3.45 -11.87 -0.66
C ILE A 229 2.61 -13.14 -0.79
N THR A 230 2.77 -14.03 0.18
CA THR A 230 2.03 -15.31 0.23
C THR A 230 1.26 -15.41 1.54
N PRO A 231 0.27 -16.32 1.66
CA PRO A 231 -0.37 -16.60 2.95
C PRO A 231 0.61 -17.01 4.04
N ALA A 232 1.69 -17.70 3.68
CA ALA A 232 2.63 -18.29 4.63
C ALA A 232 3.81 -17.39 4.99
N SER A 233 4.12 -16.37 4.18
CA SER A 233 5.34 -15.59 4.36
C SER A 233 5.31 -14.23 3.65
N THR A 234 5.95 -13.26 4.30
CA THR A 234 6.28 -11.92 3.78
C THR A 234 7.77 -11.77 3.48
N ALA A 235 8.60 -12.78 3.77
CA ALA A 235 10.06 -12.63 3.78
C ALA A 235 10.64 -12.21 2.41
N GLN A 236 10.14 -12.78 1.32
CA GLN A 236 10.59 -12.41 -0.03
C GLN A 236 10.17 -10.99 -0.40
N ALA A 237 8.94 -10.60 -0.07
CA ALA A 237 8.45 -9.25 -0.30
C ALA A 237 9.28 -8.22 0.48
N ILE A 238 9.59 -8.48 1.75
CA ILE A 238 10.45 -7.63 2.59
C ILE A 238 11.87 -7.56 2.02
N ALA A 239 12.42 -8.68 1.52
CA ALA A 239 13.74 -8.68 0.89
C ALA A 239 13.79 -7.80 -0.37
N LEU A 240 12.72 -7.76 -1.17
CA LEU A 240 12.60 -6.89 -2.35
C LEU A 240 12.54 -5.40 -2.00
N ILE A 241 12.09 -5.02 -0.80
CA ILE A 241 12.14 -3.62 -0.33
C ILE A 241 13.59 -3.14 -0.21
N GLY A 242 14.52 -4.02 0.15
CA GLY A 242 15.96 -3.72 0.15
C GLY A 242 16.44 -2.78 1.26
N VAL A 243 15.62 -2.52 2.29
CA VAL A 243 15.98 -1.67 3.45
C VAL A 243 15.82 -2.47 4.74
N ASN A 244 16.86 -2.56 5.57
CA ASN A 244 16.91 -3.42 6.76
C ASN A 244 17.62 -2.79 7.97
N ASP A 245 17.63 -1.46 8.07
CA ASP A 245 18.30 -0.71 9.14
C ASP A 245 17.47 -0.55 10.42
N GLY A 246 16.25 -1.11 10.46
CA GLY A 246 15.34 -1.01 11.61
C GLY A 246 14.67 0.35 11.77
N PHE A 247 14.83 1.27 10.80
CA PHE A 247 14.14 2.55 10.80
C PHE A 247 12.61 2.36 10.82
N SER A 248 11.88 3.21 11.55
CA SER A 248 10.41 3.23 11.52
C SER A 248 9.89 4.63 11.82
N LEU A 249 8.91 5.07 11.03
CA LEU A 249 8.12 6.27 11.27
C LEU A 249 6.92 6.04 12.21
N LEU A 250 6.58 4.78 12.48
CA LEU A 250 5.61 4.37 13.51
C LEU A 250 6.31 4.26 14.86
#